data_AF-A0A673NGP0-F1
#
_entry.id   AF-A0A673NGP0-F1
#
_cell.length_a   1.000
_cell.length_b   1.000
_cell.length_c   1.000
_cell.angle_alpha   90.00
_cell.angle_beta   90.00
_cell.angle_gamma   90.00
#
_symmetry.space_group_name_H-M   'P 1'
#
loop_
_entity.id
_entity.type
_entity.pdbx_description
1 polymer ?
#
loop_
_entity_poly.entity_id
_entity_poly.type
_entity_poly.pdbx_seq_one_letter_code
_entity_poly.pdbx_strand_id
1 'polypeptide(L)'
;MGGEEDKAAPFHDQLLILYNHSVFCHCVSCCSISTEKDYNSLCERQPNGRLLFRQFCDTRPELRCCVKFLDAVAEYEVTPDEKRKESCGHLFSMDYVPEVTEEMVTKCAGCLQQEACKELFMECTKLIHDFLSMAPFADYLDSMYYSRFLQWKWLERQPVTKNTFRQYRVLGKGGFGEVCACQVRATGKMYACKKLEKKRIKKRKGESMALNEKQILEKVNSQFVVCLAYAYETKDALCLVLTLMNGGDLKFHIYHMGEAGFDEKRAVFYAAEICCHIRISDLGLAVHIPEGQTIKGRVGTVGYMAPEVVKNERYTFSPDWWALGCLLYEMIEGQSPFQQRKKKIKREDVERLVKEVEEEYSSKFSEDAKSLCKMLLAKDPSERLGCQGDGASEVKAHAIFRSINFKRLAAGMLEAPFIPDPQAIYCKDVLDIEQFSTVKGVELEPKDDSFYSKVSTGSVPIPWQNEMIETECFKELNILNLDATVPPDLDWRGQPSPPPKQGLLQRLFGRQDCCGNCSDSEEEPTRL
;
A
#
# COMPACT_ATOMS: atom_id res chain seq x y z
N MET A 1 -16.68 45.86 -24.34
CA MET A 1 -15.37 46.13 -23.71
C MET A 1 -15.42 45.60 -22.30
N GLY A 2 -14.55 44.65 -21.98
CA GLY A 2 -14.58 43.88 -20.72
C GLY A 2 -14.55 42.38 -21.02
N GLY A 3 -13.43 41.90 -21.57
CA GLY A 3 -13.14 40.47 -21.61
C GLY A 3 -12.51 40.09 -20.27
N GLU A 4 -13.11 39.15 -19.57
CA GLU A 4 -12.47 38.46 -18.46
C GLU A 4 -11.51 37.43 -19.07
N GLU A 5 -10.21 37.65 -18.90
CA GLU A 5 -9.16 36.68 -19.14
C GLU A 5 -9.33 35.52 -18.13
N ASP A 6 -9.84 34.39 -18.62
CA ASP A 6 -9.76 33.11 -17.93
C ASP A 6 -8.27 32.77 -17.71
N LYS A 7 -7.84 32.86 -16.45
CA LYS A 7 -6.49 32.48 -16.01
C LYS A 7 -6.27 30.98 -16.20
N ALA A 8 -5.77 30.59 -17.37
CA ALA A 8 -5.11 29.32 -17.60
C ALA A 8 -3.74 29.29 -16.89
N ALA A 9 -3.74 29.15 -15.56
CA ALA A 9 -2.54 29.21 -14.72
C ALA A 9 -2.19 27.99 -13.84
N PRO A 10 -2.86 26.80 -13.88
CA PRO A 10 -2.33 25.62 -13.18
C PRO A 10 -1.67 24.56 -14.07
N PHE A 11 -1.83 24.63 -15.40
CA PHE A 11 -1.38 23.58 -16.32
C PHE A 11 0.12 23.66 -16.67
N HIS A 12 0.67 24.88 -16.74
CA HIS A 12 2.07 25.08 -17.11
C HIS A 12 3.01 24.62 -15.98
N ASP A 13 2.63 24.77 -14.71
CA ASP A 13 3.57 24.53 -13.60
C ASP A 13 3.89 23.05 -13.36
N GLN A 14 2.94 22.11 -13.40
CA GLN A 14 3.26 20.70 -13.06
C GLN A 14 4.06 19.95 -14.13
N LEU A 15 3.81 20.24 -15.41
CA LEU A 15 4.62 19.68 -16.50
C LEU A 15 5.98 20.38 -16.57
N LEU A 16 6.06 21.71 -16.37
CA LEU A 16 7.38 22.38 -16.25
C LEU A 16 8.16 21.97 -15.01
N ILE A 17 7.50 21.63 -13.90
CA ILE A 17 8.19 21.21 -12.67
C ILE A 17 9.06 19.97 -12.91
N LEU A 18 8.75 19.08 -13.86
CA LEU A 18 9.65 17.96 -14.18
C LEU A 18 10.38 18.11 -15.51
N TYR A 19 9.85 18.90 -16.46
CA TYR A 19 10.49 19.13 -17.75
C TYR A 19 11.57 20.23 -17.73
N ASN A 20 11.48 21.20 -16.82
CA ASN A 20 12.55 22.18 -16.58
C ASN A 20 13.32 21.76 -15.33
N HIS A 21 14.63 21.61 -15.43
CA HIS A 21 15.53 21.18 -14.35
C HIS A 21 15.58 22.10 -13.10
N SER A 22 14.66 23.06 -12.97
CA SER A 22 14.37 23.82 -11.74
C SER A 22 13.16 23.21 -11.03
N VAL A 23 13.22 21.90 -10.78
CA VAL A 23 12.12 21.10 -10.22
C VAL A 23 11.80 21.50 -8.78
N PHE A 24 12.82 21.88 -8.01
CA PHE A 24 12.66 22.23 -6.62
C PHE A 24 12.38 23.72 -6.40
N CYS A 25 11.51 24.00 -5.43
CA CYS A 25 11.37 25.34 -4.89
C CYS A 25 12.71 25.88 -4.39
N HIS A 26 12.96 27.19 -4.56
CA HIS A 26 14.00 27.85 -3.79
C HIS A 26 13.70 27.69 -2.30
N CYS A 27 14.73 27.47 -1.47
CA CYS A 27 14.60 27.26 -0.01
C CYS A 27 13.60 28.21 0.68
N VAL A 28 13.55 29.48 0.26
CA VAL A 28 12.65 30.50 0.81
C VAL A 28 11.17 30.13 0.68
N SER A 29 10.77 29.51 -0.44
CA SER A 29 9.40 29.04 -0.68
C SER A 29 9.03 27.83 0.18
N CYS A 30 10.02 27.14 0.73
CA CYS A 30 9.86 25.96 1.55
C CYS A 30 9.90 26.32 3.07
N CYS A 31 10.22 27.58 3.45
CA CYS A 31 10.24 28.08 4.85
C CYS A 31 8.87 28.07 5.56
N SER A 32 7.76 28.07 4.82
CA SER A 32 6.40 28.01 5.39
C SER A 32 5.92 26.57 5.67
N ILE A 33 6.72 25.56 5.30
CA ILE A 33 6.39 24.16 5.52
C ILE A 33 6.65 23.82 7.00
N SER A 34 5.58 23.85 7.79
CA SER A 34 5.58 23.26 9.12
C SER A 34 5.50 21.73 9.00
N THR A 35 6.52 21.04 9.49
CA THR A 35 6.57 19.59 9.69
C THR A 35 6.88 19.31 11.15
N GLU A 36 6.20 18.32 11.72
CA GLU A 36 6.56 17.80 13.03
C GLU A 36 7.98 17.22 12.97
N LYS A 37 8.84 17.66 13.89
CA LYS A 37 10.25 17.27 13.96
C LYS A 37 10.41 16.00 14.78
N ASP A 38 9.77 14.92 14.33
CA ASP A 38 9.83 13.60 14.95
C ASP A 38 10.79 12.67 14.19
N TYR A 39 11.75 12.07 14.90
CA TYR A 39 12.78 11.20 14.30
C TYR A 39 12.16 10.00 13.59
N ASN A 40 11.21 9.31 14.23
CA ASN A 40 10.60 8.11 13.68
C ASN A 40 9.82 8.44 12.39
N SER A 41 9.04 9.51 12.41
CA SER A 41 8.30 9.99 11.24
C SER A 41 9.21 10.39 10.10
N LEU A 42 10.25 11.20 10.35
CA LEU A 42 11.08 11.79 9.29
C LEU A 42 12.16 10.83 8.77
N CYS A 43 12.83 10.09 9.65
CA CYS A 43 14.02 9.30 9.32
C CYS A 43 13.76 7.80 9.19
N GLU A 44 12.64 7.27 9.71
CA GLU A 44 12.32 5.83 9.61
C GLU A 44 11.14 5.55 8.68
N ARG A 45 10.00 6.23 8.91
CA ARG A 45 8.74 5.92 8.19
C ARG A 45 8.66 6.52 6.80
N GLN A 46 9.24 7.68 6.59
CA GLN A 46 9.17 8.40 5.32
C GLN A 46 10.35 8.03 4.40
N PRO A 47 10.09 7.39 3.24
CA PRO A 47 11.16 6.86 2.38
C PRO A 47 12.22 7.88 1.96
N ASN A 48 11.81 9.06 1.48
CA ASN A 48 12.76 10.10 1.06
C ASN A 48 13.55 10.65 2.26
N GLY A 49 12.88 10.82 3.41
CA GLY A 49 13.51 11.30 4.63
C GLY A 49 14.53 10.31 5.19
N ARG A 50 14.21 9.01 5.19
CA ARG A 50 15.15 7.92 5.52
C ARG A 50 16.37 7.92 4.61
N LEU A 51 16.18 8.06 3.29
CA LEU A 51 17.30 8.12 2.34
C LEU A 51 18.18 9.35 2.55
N LEU A 52 17.59 10.54 2.75
CA LEU A 52 18.33 11.77 3.01
C LEU A 52 19.07 11.74 4.35
N PHE A 53 18.46 11.18 5.39
CA PHE A 53 19.12 10.97 6.68
C PHE A 53 20.29 9.99 6.56
N ARG A 54 20.14 8.90 5.79
CA ARG A 54 21.26 7.99 5.50
C ARG A 54 22.39 8.65 4.73
N GLN A 55 22.08 9.46 3.70
CA GLN A 55 23.08 10.25 2.98
C GLN A 55 23.82 11.22 3.91
N PHE A 56 23.12 11.85 4.86
CA PHE A 56 23.72 12.65 5.91
C PHE A 56 24.65 11.83 6.81
N CYS A 57 24.19 10.69 7.32
CA CYS A 57 24.99 9.78 8.15
C CYS A 57 26.23 9.28 7.41
N ASP A 58 26.15 9.05 6.10
CA ASP A 58 27.28 8.64 5.29
C ASP A 58 28.40 9.69 5.26
N THR A 59 28.14 10.96 5.55
CA THR A 59 29.20 11.98 5.62
C THR A 59 30.09 11.86 6.87
N ARG A 60 29.64 11.12 7.89
CA ARG A 60 30.27 11.04 9.22
C ARG A 60 30.60 9.59 9.55
N PRO A 61 31.88 9.21 9.74
CA PRO A 61 32.29 7.82 9.97
C PRO A 61 31.54 7.14 11.13
N GLU A 62 31.28 7.86 12.22
CA GLU A 62 30.59 7.38 13.41
C GLU A 62 29.09 7.11 13.19
N LEU A 63 28.43 7.88 12.32
CA LEU A 63 27.03 7.61 11.98
C LEU A 63 26.91 6.52 10.92
N ARG A 64 27.89 6.46 10.01
CA ARG A 64 27.97 5.45 8.97
C ARG A 64 28.09 4.03 9.56
N CYS A 65 28.84 3.83 10.64
CA CYS A 65 28.91 2.51 11.29
C CYS A 65 27.57 2.09 11.91
N CYS A 66 26.85 3.03 12.54
CA CYS A 66 25.50 2.79 13.07
C CYS A 66 24.53 2.31 11.97
N VAL A 67 24.49 3.01 10.83
CA VAL A 67 23.60 2.66 9.71
C VAL A 67 23.95 1.29 9.13
N LYS A 68 25.25 0.99 8.94
CA LYS A 68 25.69 -0.32 8.45
C LYS A 68 25.31 -1.46 9.37
N PHE A 69 25.39 -1.25 10.69
CA PHE A 69 24.95 -2.24 11.66
C PHE A 69 23.45 -2.50 11.53
N LEU A 70 22.62 -1.45 11.46
CA LEU A 70 21.18 -1.60 11.29
C LEU A 70 20.81 -2.35 9.99
N ASP A 71 21.51 -2.07 8.88
CA ASP A 71 21.31 -2.78 7.62
C ASP A 71 21.68 -4.28 7.73
N ALA A 72 22.79 -4.60 8.41
CA ALA A 72 23.21 -5.97 8.64
C ALA A 72 22.25 -6.74 9.58
N VAL A 73 21.68 -6.08 10.60
CA VAL A 73 20.64 -6.68 11.45
C VAL A 73 19.37 -6.96 10.65
N ALA A 74 18.95 -6.03 9.78
CA ALA A 74 17.81 -6.25 8.91
C ALA A 74 18.00 -7.46 7.97
N GLU A 75 19.22 -7.68 7.46
CA GLU A 75 19.58 -8.86 6.66
C GLU A 75 19.57 -10.15 7.51
N TYR A 76 20.07 -10.09 8.75
CA TYR A 76 20.04 -11.22 9.69
C TYR A 76 18.60 -11.69 9.97
N GLU A 77 17.66 -10.76 10.19
CA GLU A 77 16.27 -11.07 10.53
C GLU A 77 15.52 -11.85 9.44
N VAL A 78 15.90 -11.65 8.17
CA VAL A 78 15.32 -12.33 7.01
C VAL A 78 16.11 -13.56 6.57
N THR A 79 17.30 -13.79 7.15
CA THR A 79 18.12 -14.96 6.85
C THR A 79 17.40 -16.26 7.27
N PRO A 80 17.35 -17.30 6.41
CA PRO A 80 16.76 -18.60 6.76
C PRO A 80 17.42 -19.22 8.01
N ASP A 81 16.63 -19.92 8.82
CA ASP A 81 17.04 -20.42 10.14
C ASP A 81 18.33 -21.27 10.08
N GLU A 82 18.49 -22.08 9.04
CA GLU A 82 19.67 -22.94 8.80
C GLU A 82 20.97 -22.15 8.60
N LYS A 83 20.89 -20.95 8.00
CA LYS A 83 22.06 -20.11 7.67
C LYS A 83 22.27 -18.97 8.68
N ARG A 84 21.35 -18.77 9.61
CA ARG A 84 21.36 -17.62 10.53
C ARG A 84 22.57 -17.62 11.47
N LYS A 85 23.02 -18.80 11.91
CA LYS A 85 24.23 -18.90 12.75
C LYS A 85 25.49 -18.46 11.99
N GLU A 86 25.57 -18.76 10.70
CA GLU A 86 26.70 -18.41 9.83
C GLU A 86 26.67 -16.94 9.41
N SER A 87 25.48 -16.38 9.16
CA SER A 87 25.34 -14.97 8.78
C SER A 87 25.67 -14.01 9.90
N CYS A 88 25.63 -14.43 11.16
CA CYS A 88 25.86 -13.54 12.30
C CYS A 88 27.34 -13.17 12.53
N GLY A 89 28.28 -13.93 11.96
CA GLY A 89 29.72 -13.75 12.23
C GLY A 89 30.26 -12.36 11.88
N HIS A 90 29.73 -11.73 10.84
CA HIS A 90 30.19 -10.40 10.42
C HIS A 90 29.64 -9.25 11.29
N LEU A 91 28.46 -9.43 11.91
CA LEU A 91 27.85 -8.45 12.82
C LEU A 91 28.70 -8.22 14.08
N PHE A 92 29.41 -9.24 14.54
CA PHE A 92 30.36 -9.15 15.65
C PHE A 92 31.75 -8.65 15.24
N SER A 93 32.03 -8.60 13.94
CA SER A 93 33.30 -8.10 13.38
C SER A 93 33.24 -6.66 12.89
N MET A 94 32.05 -6.04 12.86
CA MET A 94 31.91 -4.64 12.51
C MET A 94 32.56 -3.80 13.60
N ASP A 95 33.75 -3.27 13.30
CA ASP A 95 34.52 -2.39 14.18
C ASP A 95 33.65 -1.27 14.76
N TYR A 96 33.56 -1.25 16.09
CA TYR A 96 33.15 -0.14 16.96
C TYR A 96 31.89 0.66 16.52
N VAL A 97 30.71 0.17 16.90
CA VAL A 97 29.52 1.02 17.10
C VAL A 97 29.61 1.57 18.53
N PRO A 98 29.87 2.88 18.75
CA PRO A 98 30.13 3.43 20.08
C PRO A 98 29.04 3.12 21.12
N GLU A 99 27.79 2.94 20.66
CA GLU A 99 26.60 2.71 21.48
C GLU A 99 26.41 1.23 21.87
N VAL A 100 27.08 0.29 21.18
CA VAL A 100 26.96 -1.15 21.43
C VAL A 100 28.12 -1.60 22.31
N THR A 101 27.83 -1.94 23.57
CA THR A 101 28.86 -2.31 24.54
C THR A 101 29.38 -3.73 24.34
N GLU A 102 30.60 -3.99 24.80
CA GLU A 102 31.23 -5.32 24.77
C GLU A 102 30.40 -6.38 25.55
N GLU A 103 29.71 -5.95 26.62
CA GLU A 103 28.80 -6.80 27.40
C GLU A 103 27.60 -7.27 26.55
N MET A 104 27.01 -6.35 25.77
CA MET A 104 25.89 -6.69 24.88
C MET A 104 26.33 -7.63 23.76
N VAL A 105 27.49 -7.38 23.17
CA VAL A 105 28.11 -8.27 22.18
C VAL A 105 28.28 -9.67 22.75
N THR A 106 28.79 -9.77 23.97
CA THR A 106 28.99 -11.06 24.67
C THR A 106 27.66 -11.76 24.96
N LYS A 107 26.62 -11.01 25.37
CA LYS A 107 25.26 -11.54 25.58
C LYS A 107 24.66 -12.08 24.28
N CYS A 108 24.73 -11.33 23.19
CA CYS A 108 24.26 -11.78 21.88
C CYS A 108 25.04 -13.01 21.39
N ALA A 109 26.36 -13.05 21.57
CA ALA A 109 27.19 -14.20 21.21
C ALA A 109 26.81 -15.46 22.02
N GLY A 110 26.55 -15.30 23.33
CA GLY A 110 26.09 -16.39 24.19
C GLY A 110 24.72 -16.94 23.79
N CYS A 111 23.76 -16.06 23.51
CA CYS A 111 22.43 -16.44 23.01
C CYS A 111 22.52 -17.18 21.67
N LEU A 112 23.38 -16.74 20.75
CA LEU A 112 23.58 -17.38 19.45
C LEU A 112 24.05 -18.84 19.56
N GLN A 113 24.91 -19.14 20.55
CA GLN A 113 25.39 -20.52 20.77
C GLN A 113 24.26 -21.46 21.20
N GLN A 114 23.32 -20.97 22.01
CA GLN A 114 22.15 -21.73 22.44
C GLN A 114 21.12 -21.83 21.31
N GLU A 115 20.60 -20.69 20.85
CA GLU A 115 19.55 -20.62 19.83
C GLU A 115 19.67 -19.32 19.02
N ALA A 116 19.71 -19.44 17.69
CA ALA A 116 19.74 -18.29 16.79
C ALA A 116 18.34 -17.69 16.63
N CYS A 117 17.89 -17.01 17.69
CA CYS A 117 16.60 -16.35 17.70
C CYS A 117 16.63 -15.09 16.81
N LYS A 118 15.44 -14.70 16.33
CA LYS A 118 15.30 -13.59 15.37
C LYS A 118 15.47 -12.22 16.02
N GLU A 119 15.12 -12.11 17.30
CA GLU A 119 15.13 -10.86 18.08
C GLU A 119 16.48 -10.63 18.79
N LEU A 120 17.52 -11.34 18.35
CA LEU A 120 18.84 -11.37 19.00
C LEU A 120 19.45 -9.97 19.20
N PHE A 121 19.24 -9.08 18.23
CA PHE A 121 19.81 -7.74 18.19
C PHE A 121 18.79 -6.63 18.48
N MET A 122 17.56 -6.97 18.89
CA MET A 122 16.49 -5.98 19.13
C MET A 122 16.90 -4.90 20.13
N GLU A 123 17.64 -5.28 21.18
CA GLU A 123 18.17 -4.35 22.19
C GLU A 123 19.24 -3.42 21.60
N CYS A 124 20.17 -3.95 20.79
CA CYS A 124 21.19 -3.15 20.09
C CYS A 124 20.57 -2.17 19.11
N THR A 125 19.62 -2.65 18.29
CA THR A 125 18.87 -1.83 17.33
C THR A 125 18.17 -0.66 18.03
N LYS A 126 17.51 -0.92 19.17
CA LYS A 126 16.83 0.11 19.94
C LYS A 126 17.81 1.19 20.43
N LEU A 127 18.94 0.81 21.02
CA LEU A 127 19.94 1.78 21.51
C LEU A 127 20.50 2.66 20.40
N ILE A 128 20.75 2.08 19.22
CA ILE A 128 21.25 2.85 18.07
C ILE A 128 20.19 3.85 17.60
N HIS A 129 18.92 3.47 17.51
CA HIS A 129 17.85 4.43 17.20
C HIS A 129 17.70 5.51 18.27
N ASP A 130 17.80 5.15 19.56
CA ASP A 130 17.75 6.13 20.67
C ASP A 130 18.89 7.15 20.53
N PHE A 131 20.11 6.71 20.20
CA PHE A 131 21.24 7.60 19.92
C PHE A 131 21.01 8.49 18.68
N LEU A 132 20.66 7.88 17.54
CA LEU A 132 20.43 8.59 16.28
C LEU A 132 19.32 9.65 16.41
N SER A 133 18.33 9.42 17.27
CA SER A 133 17.20 10.32 17.51
C SER A 133 17.55 11.61 18.28
N MET A 134 18.76 11.69 18.85
CA MET A 134 19.20 12.80 19.70
C MET A 134 20.06 13.81 18.92
N ALA A 135 21.34 13.94 19.28
CA ALA A 135 22.25 14.90 18.65
C ALA A 135 22.42 14.69 17.13
N PRO A 136 22.56 13.46 16.60
CA PRO A 136 22.64 13.25 15.15
C PRO A 136 21.41 13.73 14.39
N PHE A 137 20.21 13.55 14.96
CA PHE A 137 18.98 14.07 14.37
C PHE A 137 18.91 15.59 14.42
N ALA A 138 19.33 16.23 15.51
CA ALA A 138 19.43 17.69 15.59
C ALA A 138 20.38 18.25 14.51
N ASP A 139 21.57 17.65 14.37
CA ASP A 139 22.55 18.02 13.34
C ASP A 139 21.98 17.82 11.91
N TYR A 140 21.21 16.76 11.69
CA TYR A 140 20.51 16.54 10.41
C TYR A 140 19.51 17.65 10.11
N LEU A 141 18.70 18.06 11.10
CA LEU A 141 17.70 19.11 10.93
C LEU A 141 18.32 20.48 10.57
N ASP A 142 19.57 20.72 10.98
CA ASP A 142 20.33 21.93 10.63
C ASP A 142 21.18 21.78 9.35
N SER A 143 21.07 20.64 8.66
CA SER A 143 21.86 20.33 7.46
C SER A 143 21.14 20.67 6.14
N MET A 144 21.91 20.72 5.05
CA MET A 144 21.36 20.84 3.69
C MET A 144 20.48 19.64 3.28
N TYR A 145 20.68 18.46 3.89
CA TYR A 145 19.88 17.28 3.61
C TYR A 145 18.43 17.46 4.08
N TYR A 146 18.24 18.08 5.24
CA TYR A 146 16.89 18.43 5.71
C TYR A 146 16.27 19.55 4.87
N SER A 147 17.06 20.54 4.43
CA SER A 147 16.56 21.54 3.47
C SER A 147 16.08 20.91 2.16
N ARG A 148 16.82 19.92 1.64
CA ARG A 148 16.43 19.12 0.48
C ARG A 148 15.17 18.27 0.76
N PHE A 149 15.04 17.71 1.96
CA PHE A 149 13.81 17.02 2.37
C PHE A 149 12.59 17.97 2.32
N LEU A 150 12.73 19.22 2.76
CA LEU A 150 11.66 20.21 2.69
C LEU A 150 11.27 20.56 1.25
N GLN A 151 12.22 20.60 0.31
CA GLN A 151 11.91 20.77 -1.11
C GLN A 151 11.11 19.57 -1.66
N TRP A 152 11.49 18.33 -1.30
CA TRP A 152 10.70 17.14 -1.63
C TRP A 152 9.30 17.18 -1.02
N LYS A 153 9.16 17.70 0.21
CA LYS A 153 7.87 17.92 0.85
C LYS A 153 7.02 18.98 0.19
N TRP A 154 7.64 20.01 -0.36
CA TRP A 154 6.93 21.00 -1.15
C TRP A 154 6.34 20.39 -2.43
N LEU A 155 7.11 19.54 -3.12
CA LEU A 155 6.65 18.82 -4.31
C LEU A 155 5.51 17.86 -4.00
N GLU A 156 5.62 17.08 -2.91
CA GLU A 156 4.60 16.15 -2.44
C GLU A 156 3.24 16.86 -2.22
N ARG A 157 3.27 18.10 -1.72
CA ARG A 157 2.09 18.90 -1.38
C ARG A 157 1.48 19.68 -2.56
N GLN A 158 2.02 19.54 -3.77
CA GLN A 158 1.43 20.22 -4.93
C GLN A 158 0.00 19.70 -5.23
N PRO A 159 -0.91 20.55 -5.70
CA PRO A 159 -2.31 20.16 -5.91
C PRO A 159 -2.48 19.01 -6.91
N VAL A 160 -3.24 17.98 -6.57
CA VAL A 160 -3.50 16.85 -7.48
C VAL A 160 -4.80 17.08 -8.24
N THR A 161 -4.78 16.91 -9.56
CA THR A 161 -5.97 17.07 -10.41
C THR A 161 -6.09 15.94 -11.42
N LYS A 162 -7.19 15.92 -12.19
CA LYS A 162 -7.35 14.96 -13.30
C LYS A 162 -6.19 15.00 -14.31
N ASN A 163 -5.51 16.14 -14.43
CA ASN A 163 -4.42 16.34 -15.40
C ASN A 163 -3.12 15.67 -14.97
N THR A 164 -2.96 15.36 -13.67
CA THR A 164 -1.80 14.63 -13.14
C THR A 164 -1.72 13.21 -13.74
N PHE A 165 -2.85 12.67 -14.22
CA PHE A 165 -2.96 11.30 -14.69
C PHE A 165 -3.30 11.22 -16.19
N ARG A 166 -2.87 10.12 -16.80
CA ARG A 166 -3.42 9.58 -18.05
C ARG A 166 -4.31 8.39 -17.70
N GLN A 167 -5.55 8.39 -18.17
CA GLN A 167 -6.49 7.29 -17.92
C GLN A 167 -6.37 6.23 -19.02
N TYR A 168 -6.58 4.98 -18.64
CA TYR A 168 -6.61 3.80 -19.50
C TYR A 168 -7.92 3.03 -19.24
N ARG A 169 -8.00 1.83 -19.81
CA ARG A 169 -9.17 0.95 -19.77
C ARG A 169 -9.73 0.70 -18.36
N VAL A 170 -11.03 0.43 -18.31
CA VAL A 170 -11.74 -0.02 -17.10
C VAL A 170 -11.30 -1.44 -16.75
N LEU A 171 -10.97 -1.65 -15.47
CA LEU A 171 -10.56 -2.94 -14.90
C LEU A 171 -11.71 -3.63 -14.18
N GLY A 172 -12.67 -2.86 -13.65
CA GLY A 172 -13.80 -3.41 -12.91
C GLY A 172 -14.79 -2.34 -12.46
N LYS A 173 -15.84 -2.80 -11.76
CA LYS A 173 -16.95 -1.98 -11.29
C LYS A 173 -17.16 -2.20 -9.79
N GLY A 174 -17.23 -1.11 -9.04
CA GLY A 174 -17.50 -1.10 -7.60
C GLY A 174 -18.90 -0.61 -7.28
N GLY A 175 -19.23 -0.52 -5.98
CA GLY A 175 -20.58 -0.10 -5.54
C GLY A 175 -20.97 1.32 -5.96
N PHE A 176 -20.02 2.23 -6.08
CA PHE A 176 -20.25 3.66 -6.35
C PHE A 176 -19.71 4.16 -7.70
N GLY A 177 -19.14 3.28 -8.53
CA GLY A 177 -18.57 3.66 -9.81
C GLY A 177 -17.62 2.59 -10.35
N GLU A 178 -16.60 3.01 -11.07
CA GLU A 178 -15.69 2.13 -11.80
C GLU A 178 -14.26 2.21 -11.26
N VAL A 179 -13.47 1.19 -11.60
CA VAL A 179 -12.02 1.18 -11.39
C VAL A 179 -11.37 1.11 -12.75
N CYS A 180 -10.52 2.07 -13.11
CA CYS A 180 -9.76 2.06 -14.35
C CYS A 180 -8.25 2.06 -14.07
N ALA A 181 -7.44 1.60 -15.02
CA ALA A 181 -6.00 1.82 -14.95
C ALA A 181 -5.70 3.31 -15.21
N CYS A 182 -4.69 3.85 -14.54
CA CYS A 182 -4.18 5.19 -14.81
C CYS A 182 -2.65 5.21 -14.65
N GLN A 183 -2.02 6.22 -15.26
CA GLN A 183 -0.58 6.45 -15.15
C GLN A 183 -0.34 7.88 -14.69
N VAL A 184 0.58 8.05 -13.73
CA VAL A 184 1.09 9.38 -13.37
C VAL A 184 1.93 9.89 -14.51
N ARG A 185 1.57 11.04 -15.10
CA ARG A 185 2.25 11.57 -16.29
C ARG A 185 3.72 11.90 -16.05
N ALA A 186 4.00 12.38 -14.85
CA ALA A 186 5.29 12.81 -14.35
C ALA A 186 6.33 11.68 -14.28
N THR A 187 5.95 10.57 -13.66
CA THR A 187 6.86 9.46 -13.29
C THR A 187 6.69 8.23 -14.17
N GLY A 188 5.58 8.16 -14.92
CA GLY A 188 5.19 6.96 -15.66
C GLY A 188 4.66 5.82 -14.79
N LYS A 189 4.51 6.00 -13.47
CA LYS A 189 4.03 4.95 -12.56
C LYS A 189 2.56 4.61 -12.84
N MET A 190 2.26 3.32 -12.94
CA MET A 190 0.92 2.78 -13.15
C MET A 190 0.18 2.57 -11.82
N TYR A 191 -1.10 2.94 -11.80
CA TYR A 191 -2.03 2.81 -10.67
C TYR A 191 -3.42 2.36 -11.14
N ALA A 192 -4.28 2.00 -10.18
CA ALA A 192 -5.70 1.83 -10.37
C ALA A 192 -6.43 3.06 -9.81
N CYS A 193 -7.34 3.66 -10.57
CA CYS A 193 -8.17 4.79 -10.13
C CYS A 193 -9.59 4.30 -9.87
N LYS A 194 -9.97 4.21 -8.59
CA LYS A 194 -11.34 3.94 -8.13
C LYS A 194 -12.12 5.25 -8.16
N LYS A 195 -12.99 5.42 -9.15
CA LYS A 195 -13.85 6.59 -9.31
C LYS A 195 -15.19 6.34 -8.62
N LEU A 196 -15.55 7.21 -7.68
CA LEU A 196 -16.80 7.17 -6.94
C LEU A 196 -17.70 8.33 -7.42
N GLU A 197 -18.78 8.03 -8.13
CA GLU A 197 -19.69 9.04 -8.70
C GLU A 197 -20.39 9.85 -7.59
N LYS A 198 -20.19 11.18 -7.56
CA LYS A 198 -20.73 12.07 -6.51
C LYS A 198 -22.26 11.95 -6.36
N LYS A 199 -22.98 11.94 -7.48
CA LYS A 199 -24.45 11.78 -7.49
C LYS A 199 -24.89 10.43 -6.95
N ARG A 200 -24.12 9.36 -7.18
CA ARG A 200 -24.43 8.01 -6.70
C ARG A 200 -24.17 7.87 -5.20
N ILE A 201 -23.08 8.47 -4.69
CA ILE A 201 -22.80 8.57 -3.27
C ILE A 201 -23.99 9.25 -2.57
N LYS A 202 -24.38 10.44 -3.03
CA LYS A 202 -25.50 11.21 -2.45
C LYS A 202 -26.82 10.44 -2.48
N LYS A 203 -27.15 9.81 -3.62
CA LYS A 203 -28.38 8.99 -3.76
C LYS A 203 -28.43 7.84 -2.75
N ARG A 204 -27.30 7.21 -2.45
CA ARG A 204 -27.20 6.04 -1.58
C ARG A 204 -26.81 6.38 -0.14
N LYS A 205 -26.61 7.67 0.19
CA LYS A 205 -26.09 8.12 1.49
C LYS A 205 -24.77 7.43 1.85
N GLY A 206 -23.86 7.33 0.87
CA GLY A 206 -22.60 6.60 0.96
C GLY A 206 -21.40 7.42 1.45
N GLU A 207 -21.62 8.63 1.95
CA GLU A 207 -20.56 9.59 2.29
C GLU A 207 -19.64 9.04 3.39
N SER A 208 -20.24 8.46 4.45
CA SER A 208 -19.49 7.87 5.57
C SER A 208 -18.62 6.71 5.11
N MET A 209 -19.14 5.85 4.23
CA MET A 209 -18.43 4.68 3.70
C MET A 209 -17.24 5.07 2.83
N ALA A 210 -17.42 6.06 1.95
CA ALA A 210 -16.35 6.57 1.09
C ALA A 210 -15.25 7.26 1.90
N LEU A 211 -15.62 8.07 2.91
CA LEU A 211 -14.65 8.72 3.78
C LEU A 211 -13.90 7.70 4.65
N ASN A 212 -14.61 6.71 5.18
CA ASN A 212 -14.04 5.66 6.00
C ASN A 212 -13.02 4.82 5.22
N GLU A 213 -13.36 4.41 3.99
CA GLU A 213 -12.44 3.70 3.10
C GLU A 213 -11.15 4.51 2.90
N LYS A 214 -11.29 5.80 2.55
CA LYS A 214 -10.15 6.71 2.35
C LYS A 214 -9.28 6.82 3.61
N GLN A 215 -9.89 7.04 4.77
CA GLN A 215 -9.17 7.24 6.04
C GLN A 215 -8.40 6.00 6.49
N ILE A 216 -8.95 4.80 6.26
CA ILE A 216 -8.28 3.55 6.58
C ILE A 216 -7.11 3.34 5.60
N LEU A 217 -7.35 3.49 4.30
CA LEU A 217 -6.31 3.31 3.28
C LEU A 217 -5.15 4.32 3.42
N GLU A 218 -5.41 5.52 3.92
CA GLU A 218 -4.37 6.53 4.17
C GLU A 218 -3.48 6.19 5.38
N LYS A 219 -4.02 5.49 6.38
CA LYS A 219 -3.29 5.12 7.60
C LYS A 219 -2.57 3.77 7.49
N VAL A 220 -3.09 2.87 6.66
CA VAL A 220 -2.52 1.54 6.49
C VAL A 220 -1.36 1.61 5.50
N ASN A 221 -0.14 1.39 6.00
CA ASN A 221 1.05 1.18 5.19
C ASN A 221 1.52 -0.26 5.36
N SER A 222 1.04 -1.13 4.48
CA SER A 222 1.43 -2.54 4.44
C SER A 222 1.69 -2.92 2.99
N GLN A 223 2.73 -3.72 2.73
CA GLN A 223 3.00 -4.32 1.41
C GLN A 223 1.81 -5.14 0.89
N PHE A 224 0.91 -5.43 1.80
CA PHE A 224 -0.20 -6.33 1.69
C PHE A 224 -1.54 -5.63 1.95
N VAL A 225 -1.64 -4.34 1.77
CA VAL A 225 -2.95 -3.71 1.56
C VAL A 225 -2.77 -2.83 0.34
N VAL A 226 -3.79 -2.68 -0.49
CA VAL A 226 -3.68 -1.73 -1.60
C VAL A 226 -3.41 -0.34 -1.04
N CYS A 227 -2.23 0.23 -1.31
CA CYS A 227 -1.88 1.53 -0.79
C CYS A 227 -2.59 2.63 -1.58
N LEU A 228 -3.16 3.61 -0.88
CA LEU A 228 -3.66 4.85 -1.46
C LEU A 228 -2.50 5.81 -1.69
N ALA A 229 -2.24 6.14 -2.96
CA ALA A 229 -1.19 7.10 -3.34
C ALA A 229 -1.73 8.51 -3.51
N TYR A 230 -2.95 8.66 -4.02
CA TYR A 230 -3.58 9.97 -4.22
C TYR A 230 -5.08 9.91 -3.96
N ALA A 231 -5.63 10.99 -3.42
CA ALA A 231 -7.07 11.21 -3.32
C ALA A 231 -7.41 12.61 -3.85
N TYR A 232 -8.20 12.67 -4.92
CA TYR A 232 -8.56 13.94 -5.56
C TYR A 232 -10.01 13.92 -6.04
N GLU A 233 -10.56 15.11 -6.33
CA GLU A 233 -11.88 15.22 -6.91
C GLU A 233 -11.89 15.70 -8.35
N THR A 234 -12.97 15.37 -9.05
CA THR A 234 -13.33 15.90 -10.36
C THR A 234 -14.71 16.54 -10.27
N LYS A 235 -15.21 17.05 -11.41
CA LYS A 235 -16.57 17.57 -11.51
C LYS A 235 -17.62 16.56 -11.04
N ASP A 236 -17.48 15.30 -11.45
CA ASP A 236 -18.54 14.28 -11.28
C ASP A 236 -18.19 13.14 -10.32
N ALA A 237 -16.91 13.00 -9.92
CA ALA A 237 -16.44 11.87 -9.11
C ALA A 237 -15.36 12.25 -8.10
N LEU A 238 -15.30 11.48 -7.00
CA LEU A 238 -14.15 11.40 -6.11
C LEU A 238 -13.25 10.25 -6.58
N CYS A 239 -11.94 10.45 -6.61
CA CYS A 239 -10.98 9.49 -7.15
C CYS A 239 -10.01 9.06 -6.07
N LEU A 240 -9.91 7.74 -5.86
CA LEU A 240 -8.88 7.12 -5.03
C LEU A 240 -7.90 6.39 -5.95
N VAL A 241 -6.64 6.85 -5.97
CA VAL A 241 -5.57 6.26 -6.77
C VAL A 241 -4.83 5.25 -5.90
N LEU A 242 -5.02 3.98 -6.23
CA LEU A 242 -4.62 2.82 -5.46
C LEU A 242 -3.56 2.03 -6.21
N THR A 243 -2.76 1.25 -5.48
CA THR A 243 -1.81 0.32 -6.09
C THR A 243 -2.49 -0.56 -7.15
N LEU A 244 -1.93 -0.62 -8.35
CA LEU A 244 -2.45 -1.43 -9.45
C LEU A 244 -2.15 -2.91 -9.21
N MET A 245 -3.20 -3.74 -9.29
CA MET A 245 -3.13 -5.20 -9.15
C MET A 245 -3.42 -5.88 -10.48
N ASN A 246 -2.39 -6.11 -11.30
CA ASN A 246 -2.55 -6.66 -12.66
C ASN A 246 -3.00 -8.13 -12.68
N GLY A 247 -2.78 -8.86 -11.59
CA GLY A 247 -3.13 -10.27 -11.49
C GLY A 247 -4.62 -10.57 -11.41
N GLY A 248 -5.50 -9.56 -11.36
CA GLY A 248 -6.94 -9.78 -11.19
C GLY A 248 -7.32 -10.20 -9.77
N ASP A 249 -8.60 -10.53 -9.56
CA ASP A 249 -9.12 -10.95 -8.26
C ASP A 249 -9.18 -12.49 -8.11
N LEU A 250 -9.11 -12.98 -6.87
CA LEU A 250 -9.14 -14.43 -6.60
C LEU A 250 -10.40 -15.10 -7.14
N LYS A 251 -11.54 -14.41 -7.17
CA LYS A 251 -12.78 -14.95 -7.72
C LYS A 251 -12.64 -15.19 -9.23
N PHE A 252 -11.94 -14.34 -9.98
CA PHE A 252 -11.63 -14.62 -11.39
C PHE A 252 -10.81 -15.92 -11.51
N HIS A 253 -9.75 -16.04 -10.72
CA HIS A 253 -8.85 -17.21 -10.72
C HIS A 253 -9.55 -18.50 -10.34
N ILE A 254 -10.34 -18.52 -9.26
CA ILE A 254 -11.04 -19.73 -8.78
C ILE A 254 -12.03 -20.24 -9.82
N TYR A 255 -12.65 -19.35 -10.58
CA TYR A 255 -13.90 -19.66 -11.29
C TYR A 255 -13.84 -19.58 -12.80
N HIS A 256 -12.82 -18.94 -13.37
CA HIS A 256 -12.67 -18.69 -14.81
C HIS A 256 -11.33 -19.18 -15.35
N MET A 257 -10.42 -19.66 -14.50
CA MET A 257 -9.16 -20.26 -14.94
C MET A 257 -9.21 -21.79 -14.85
N GLY A 258 -9.62 -22.43 -15.94
CA GLY A 258 -9.63 -23.89 -16.03
C GLY A 258 -10.69 -24.55 -15.16
N GLU A 259 -10.30 -25.61 -14.44
CA GLU A 259 -11.17 -26.29 -13.47
C GLU A 259 -11.35 -25.40 -12.23
N ALA A 260 -12.56 -25.42 -11.64
CA ALA A 260 -12.85 -24.59 -10.49
C ALA A 260 -12.04 -25.00 -9.24
N GLY A 261 -11.48 -23.99 -8.57
CA GLY A 261 -10.59 -24.15 -7.43
C GLY A 261 -9.11 -24.14 -7.80
N PHE A 262 -8.26 -24.30 -6.79
CA PHE A 262 -6.81 -24.34 -6.87
C PHE A 262 -6.29 -25.67 -6.33
N ASP A 263 -5.05 -26.01 -6.69
CA ASP A 263 -4.31 -26.99 -5.93
C ASP A 263 -4.09 -26.50 -4.48
N GLU A 264 -3.99 -27.45 -3.55
CA GLU A 264 -3.87 -27.13 -2.12
C GLU A 264 -2.64 -26.26 -1.82
N LYS A 265 -1.50 -26.46 -2.51
CA LYS A 265 -0.29 -25.67 -2.26
C LYS A 265 -0.52 -24.19 -2.59
N ARG A 266 -1.19 -23.91 -3.71
CA ARG A 266 -1.58 -22.54 -4.09
C ARG A 266 -2.57 -21.92 -3.11
N ALA A 267 -3.59 -22.67 -2.70
CA ALA A 267 -4.58 -22.18 -1.73
C ALA A 267 -3.95 -21.88 -0.36
N VAL A 268 -3.07 -22.76 0.12
CA VAL A 268 -2.33 -22.59 1.39
C VAL A 268 -1.38 -21.41 1.33
N PHE A 269 -0.67 -21.22 0.20
CA PHE A 269 0.19 -20.04 0.02
C PHE A 269 -0.62 -18.74 0.11
N TYR A 270 -1.75 -18.64 -0.60
CA TYR A 270 -2.60 -17.46 -0.52
C TYR A 270 -3.23 -17.27 0.85
N ALA A 271 -3.66 -18.34 1.53
CA ALA A 271 -4.17 -18.24 2.91
C ALA A 271 -3.08 -17.78 3.90
N ALA A 272 -1.85 -18.26 3.74
CA ALA A 272 -0.70 -17.84 4.52
C ALA A 272 -0.36 -16.37 4.28
N GLU A 273 -0.40 -15.93 3.01
CA GLU A 273 -0.28 -14.52 2.69
C GLU A 273 -1.42 -13.75 3.33
N ILE A 274 -2.70 -14.13 3.20
CA ILE A 274 -3.84 -13.39 3.81
C ILE A 274 -3.68 -13.28 5.32
N CYS A 275 -3.23 -14.34 5.99
CA CYS A 275 -2.91 -14.35 7.41
C CYS A 275 -1.73 -13.42 7.77
N CYS A 276 -0.76 -13.28 6.87
CA CYS A 276 0.32 -12.28 6.95
C CYS A 276 0.02 -11.00 6.18
N HIS A 277 -1.26 -10.80 5.84
CA HIS A 277 -1.79 -9.83 4.90
C HIS A 277 -1.43 -10.22 3.43
N ILE A 278 -2.40 -10.55 2.55
CA ILE A 278 -2.31 -10.35 1.08
C ILE A 278 -2.75 -8.93 0.84
N ARG A 279 -2.37 -8.27 -0.28
CA ARG A 279 -2.98 -7.01 -0.77
C ARG A 279 -4.52 -7.04 -0.79
N ILE A 280 -5.12 -6.87 0.37
CA ILE A 280 -6.57 -6.75 0.58
C ILE A 280 -6.99 -5.41 -0.01
N SER A 281 -8.13 -5.42 -0.68
CA SER A 281 -8.74 -4.26 -1.31
C SER A 281 -10.17 -4.06 -0.84
N ASP A 282 -10.75 -2.90 -1.16
CA ASP A 282 -12.14 -2.54 -0.86
C ASP A 282 -12.46 -2.47 0.65
N LEU A 283 -11.81 -1.54 1.35
CA LEU A 283 -11.94 -1.35 2.80
C LEU A 283 -13.18 -0.54 3.20
N GLY A 284 -14.19 -0.43 2.34
CA GLY A 284 -15.39 0.37 2.59
C GLY A 284 -16.20 -0.08 3.81
N LEU A 285 -16.14 -1.36 4.15
CA LEU A 285 -16.81 -1.94 5.33
C LEU A 285 -15.89 -2.11 6.54
N ALA A 286 -14.59 -1.85 6.39
CA ALA A 286 -13.64 -1.97 7.49
C ALA A 286 -13.94 -0.94 8.58
N VAL A 287 -13.63 -1.25 9.83
CA VAL A 287 -13.94 -0.38 10.96
C VAL A 287 -12.83 -0.48 12.00
N HIS A 288 -12.44 0.67 12.54
CA HIS A 288 -11.48 0.72 13.64
C HIS A 288 -12.19 0.37 14.95
N ILE A 289 -11.71 -0.69 15.62
CA ILE A 289 -12.19 -1.10 16.93
C ILE A 289 -11.23 -0.51 17.98
N PRO A 290 -11.70 0.37 18.87
CA PRO A 290 -10.86 0.87 19.96
C PRO A 290 -10.37 -0.26 20.86
N GLU A 291 -9.17 -0.12 21.40
CA GLU A 291 -8.57 -1.11 22.29
C GLU A 291 -9.48 -1.44 23.48
N GLY A 292 -9.65 -2.74 23.76
CA GLY A 292 -10.54 -3.23 24.82
C GLY A 292 -12.04 -3.08 24.54
N GLN A 293 -12.46 -2.61 23.38
CA GLN A 293 -13.87 -2.44 23.02
C GLN A 293 -14.36 -3.50 22.02
N THR A 294 -15.69 -3.61 21.93
CA THR A 294 -16.39 -4.45 20.94
C THR A 294 -17.37 -3.61 20.15
N ILE A 295 -17.58 -4.00 18.89
CA ILE A 295 -18.54 -3.35 18.00
C ILE A 295 -19.74 -4.25 17.76
N LYS A 296 -20.80 -3.67 17.21
CA LYS A 296 -22.00 -4.37 16.76
C LYS A 296 -22.44 -3.81 15.43
N GLY A 297 -22.56 -4.68 14.42
CA GLY A 297 -22.99 -4.30 13.08
C GLY A 297 -23.33 -5.54 12.27
N ARG A 298 -24.36 -5.46 11.44
CA ARG A 298 -24.75 -6.55 10.53
C ARG A 298 -24.43 -6.15 9.10
N VAL A 299 -23.14 -6.23 8.77
CA VAL A 299 -22.58 -5.79 7.49
C VAL A 299 -21.69 -6.90 6.90
N GLY A 300 -21.60 -6.95 5.57
CA GLY A 300 -20.79 -7.92 4.85
C GLY A 300 -21.55 -8.61 3.71
N THR A 301 -20.85 -9.52 3.04
CA THR A 301 -21.39 -10.29 1.91
C THR A 301 -22.05 -11.56 2.42
N VAL A 302 -23.26 -11.85 1.94
CA VAL A 302 -23.99 -13.09 2.26
C VAL A 302 -23.13 -14.30 1.90
N GLY A 303 -23.05 -15.28 2.81
CA GLY A 303 -22.17 -16.45 2.68
C GLY A 303 -20.80 -16.30 3.34
N TYR A 304 -20.31 -15.07 3.51
CA TYR A 304 -19.02 -14.78 4.18
C TYR A 304 -19.18 -14.10 5.55
N MET A 305 -20.37 -13.59 5.87
CA MET A 305 -20.66 -13.07 7.22
C MET A 305 -20.62 -14.20 8.24
N ALA A 306 -19.82 -14.02 9.29
CA ALA A 306 -19.70 -14.96 10.39
C ALA A 306 -21.03 -15.10 11.19
N PRO A 307 -21.25 -16.22 11.90
CA PRO A 307 -22.49 -16.47 12.65
C PRO A 307 -22.86 -15.34 13.61
N GLU A 308 -21.90 -14.79 14.37
CA GLU A 308 -22.10 -13.69 15.32
C GLU A 308 -22.53 -12.39 14.63
N VAL A 309 -22.06 -12.13 13.40
CA VAL A 309 -22.48 -10.98 12.57
C VAL A 309 -23.92 -11.18 12.10
N VAL A 310 -24.27 -12.38 11.63
CA VAL A 310 -25.64 -12.69 11.18
C VAL A 310 -26.64 -12.64 12.34
N LYS A 311 -26.23 -13.07 13.54
CA LYS A 311 -26.98 -12.98 14.80
C LYS A 311 -27.02 -11.57 15.39
N ASN A 312 -26.24 -10.63 14.83
CA ASN A 312 -26.14 -9.24 15.30
C ASN A 312 -25.64 -9.16 16.76
N GLU A 313 -24.68 -10.00 17.09
CA GLU A 313 -23.96 -10.02 18.36
C GLU A 313 -22.81 -9.00 18.35
N ARG A 314 -22.15 -8.83 19.50
CA ARG A 314 -20.94 -8.00 19.59
C ARG A 314 -19.72 -8.83 19.20
N TYR A 315 -18.79 -8.23 18.48
CA TYR A 315 -17.59 -8.92 18.01
C TYR A 315 -16.39 -7.96 17.95
N THR A 316 -15.20 -8.54 17.77
CA THR A 316 -13.94 -7.84 17.49
C THR A 316 -13.42 -8.24 16.10
N PHE A 317 -12.41 -9.11 16.05
CA PHE A 317 -11.72 -9.55 14.83
C PHE A 317 -12.15 -10.95 14.37
N SER A 318 -12.99 -11.63 15.16
CA SER A 318 -13.46 -12.99 14.85
C SER A 318 -14.10 -13.16 13.46
N PRO A 319 -14.82 -12.18 12.88
CA PRO A 319 -15.38 -12.35 11.54
C PRO A 319 -14.34 -12.47 10.42
N ASP A 320 -13.15 -11.90 10.60
CA ASP A 320 -12.08 -11.95 9.59
C ASP A 320 -11.48 -13.36 9.50
N TRP A 321 -11.30 -14.03 10.63
CA TRP A 321 -10.86 -15.43 10.67
C TRP A 321 -11.88 -16.39 10.06
N TRP A 322 -13.17 -16.13 10.29
CA TRP A 322 -14.24 -16.87 9.62
C TRP A 322 -14.20 -16.68 8.10
N ALA A 323 -14.03 -15.43 7.64
CA ALA A 323 -13.93 -15.13 6.21
C ALA A 323 -12.70 -15.78 5.57
N LEU A 324 -11.57 -15.88 6.29
CA LEU A 324 -10.40 -16.65 5.87
C LEU A 324 -10.73 -18.13 5.68
N GLY A 325 -11.48 -18.73 6.61
CA GLY A 325 -11.97 -20.12 6.49
C GLY A 325 -12.87 -20.31 5.26
N CYS A 326 -13.83 -19.40 5.03
CA CYS A 326 -14.70 -19.43 3.84
C CYS A 326 -13.87 -19.35 2.54
N LEU A 327 -12.88 -18.46 2.50
CA LEU A 327 -12.05 -18.24 1.33
C LEU A 327 -11.09 -19.42 1.07
N LEU A 328 -10.47 -19.99 2.10
CA LEU A 328 -9.65 -21.20 1.98
C LEU A 328 -10.47 -22.38 1.45
N TYR A 329 -11.66 -22.59 2.00
CA TYR A 329 -12.60 -23.60 1.50
C TYR A 329 -12.92 -23.36 0.02
N GLU A 330 -13.29 -22.13 -0.35
CA GLU A 330 -13.68 -21.80 -1.72
C GLU A 330 -12.52 -21.93 -2.72
N MET A 331 -11.30 -21.60 -2.29
CA MET A 331 -10.09 -21.81 -3.07
C MET A 331 -9.83 -23.29 -3.36
N ILE A 332 -10.02 -24.20 -2.41
CA ILE A 332 -9.75 -25.63 -2.61
C ILE A 332 -10.91 -26.32 -3.34
N GLU A 333 -12.14 -26.12 -2.85
CA GLU A 333 -13.32 -26.82 -3.37
C GLU A 333 -13.73 -26.28 -4.75
N GLY A 334 -13.55 -24.97 -4.98
CA GLY A 334 -14.05 -24.27 -6.17
C GLY A 334 -15.50 -23.83 -6.06
N GLN A 335 -16.05 -23.76 -4.85
CA GLN A 335 -17.39 -23.23 -4.52
C GLN A 335 -17.45 -22.79 -3.05
N SER A 336 -18.38 -21.88 -2.72
CA SER A 336 -18.58 -21.43 -1.34
C SER A 336 -19.14 -22.55 -0.44
N PRO A 337 -18.74 -22.63 0.85
CA PRO A 337 -19.22 -23.66 1.78
C PRO A 337 -20.72 -23.60 2.04
N PHE A 338 -21.35 -22.43 1.91
CA PHE A 338 -22.78 -22.22 2.21
C PHE A 338 -23.60 -21.77 1.00
N GLN A 339 -22.98 -21.61 -0.18
CA GLN A 339 -23.66 -21.15 -1.38
C GLN A 339 -23.13 -21.83 -2.65
N GLN A 340 -23.90 -22.78 -3.18
CA GLN A 340 -23.57 -23.43 -4.45
C GLN A 340 -23.67 -22.46 -5.64
N ARG A 341 -22.69 -22.54 -6.55
CA ARG A 341 -22.65 -21.70 -7.75
C ARG A 341 -23.85 -21.96 -8.66
N LYS A 342 -24.39 -20.91 -9.27
CA LYS A 342 -25.56 -20.90 -10.18
C LYS A 342 -26.92 -21.26 -9.56
N LYS A 343 -26.98 -21.68 -8.29
CA LYS A 343 -28.24 -21.81 -7.56
C LYS A 343 -28.60 -20.49 -6.90
N LYS A 344 -29.76 -19.92 -7.28
CA LYS A 344 -30.32 -18.76 -6.57
C LYS A 344 -30.97 -19.26 -5.27
N ILE A 345 -30.19 -19.22 -4.20
CA ILE A 345 -30.67 -19.50 -2.84
C ILE A 345 -31.10 -18.17 -2.21
N LYS A 346 -32.19 -18.16 -1.44
CA LYS A 346 -32.63 -16.95 -0.75
C LYS A 346 -31.63 -16.58 0.35
N ARG A 347 -31.56 -15.29 0.67
CA ARG A 347 -30.64 -14.77 1.69
C ARG A 347 -30.86 -15.45 3.03
N GLU A 348 -32.12 -15.62 3.43
CA GLU A 348 -32.49 -16.21 4.73
C GLU A 348 -32.04 -17.68 4.84
N ASP A 349 -32.08 -18.41 3.73
CA ASP A 349 -31.65 -19.81 3.68
C ASP A 349 -30.12 -19.92 3.87
N VAL A 350 -29.33 -19.07 3.19
CA VAL A 350 -27.87 -19.04 3.37
C VAL A 350 -27.50 -18.65 4.80
N GLU A 351 -28.20 -17.67 5.37
CA GLU A 351 -28.00 -17.25 6.77
C GLU A 351 -28.33 -18.36 7.78
N ARG A 352 -29.32 -19.21 7.50
CA ARG A 352 -29.60 -20.41 8.30
C ARG A 352 -28.47 -21.44 8.17
N LEU A 353 -27.99 -21.71 6.95
CA LEU A 353 -26.88 -22.65 6.72
C LEU A 353 -25.63 -22.23 7.52
N VAL A 354 -25.25 -20.95 7.45
CA VAL A 354 -24.13 -20.40 8.23
C VAL A 354 -24.28 -20.66 9.73
N LYS A 355 -25.50 -20.53 10.28
CA LYS A 355 -25.77 -20.70 11.71
C LYS A 355 -25.83 -22.15 12.18
N GLU A 356 -26.32 -23.06 11.36
CA GLU A 356 -26.80 -24.37 11.83
C GLU A 356 -26.11 -25.56 11.17
N VAL A 357 -25.61 -25.41 9.93
CA VAL A 357 -25.11 -26.53 9.13
C VAL A 357 -23.59 -26.52 9.09
N GLU A 358 -22.97 -27.65 9.42
CA GLU A 358 -21.54 -27.86 9.22
C GLU A 358 -21.23 -28.01 7.72
N GLU A 359 -20.09 -27.50 7.30
CA GLU A 359 -19.61 -27.59 5.93
C GLU A 359 -19.14 -29.01 5.58
N GLU A 360 -19.40 -29.41 4.34
CA GLU A 360 -19.00 -30.71 3.79
C GLU A 360 -17.67 -30.57 3.03
N TYR A 361 -16.80 -31.58 3.13
CA TYR A 361 -15.48 -31.55 2.49
C TYR A 361 -15.38 -32.68 1.47
N SER A 362 -15.00 -32.35 0.23
CA SER A 362 -14.73 -33.35 -0.81
C SER A 362 -13.34 -33.99 -0.64
N SER A 363 -13.00 -34.91 -1.53
CA SER A 363 -11.65 -35.51 -1.60
C SER A 363 -10.54 -34.54 -2.02
N LYS A 364 -10.87 -33.28 -2.34
CA LYS A 364 -9.87 -32.25 -2.67
C LYS A 364 -9.07 -31.75 -1.44
N PHE A 365 -9.57 -31.99 -0.23
CA PHE A 365 -8.92 -31.54 1.00
C PHE A 365 -8.03 -32.62 1.59
N SER A 366 -6.79 -32.27 1.93
CA SER A 366 -5.99 -33.05 2.88
C SER A 366 -6.59 -32.98 4.29
N GLU A 367 -6.15 -33.88 5.17
CA GLU A 367 -6.55 -33.84 6.59
C GLU A 367 -6.12 -32.53 7.26
N ASP A 368 -4.95 -31.98 6.91
CA ASP A 368 -4.47 -30.71 7.43
C ASP A 368 -5.31 -29.53 6.91
N ALA A 369 -5.70 -29.53 5.63
CA ALA A 369 -6.55 -28.48 5.04
C ALA A 369 -7.96 -28.50 5.64
N LYS A 370 -8.52 -29.71 5.78
CA LYS A 370 -9.81 -29.91 6.46
C LYS A 370 -9.75 -29.47 7.92
N SER A 371 -8.68 -29.83 8.64
CA SER A 371 -8.47 -29.40 10.02
C SER A 371 -8.47 -27.88 10.13
N LEU A 372 -7.65 -27.19 9.33
CA LEU A 372 -7.55 -25.73 9.38
C LEU A 372 -8.91 -25.08 9.06
N CYS A 373 -9.58 -25.52 8.00
CA CYS A 373 -10.90 -24.98 7.62
C CYS A 373 -11.92 -25.14 8.73
N LYS A 374 -12.03 -26.32 9.36
CA LYS A 374 -12.95 -26.57 10.48
C LYS A 374 -12.68 -25.66 11.67
N MET A 375 -11.40 -25.47 12.01
CA MET A 375 -11.01 -24.62 13.14
C MET A 375 -11.30 -23.13 12.88
N LEU A 376 -11.17 -22.66 11.64
CA LEU A 376 -11.54 -21.29 11.23
C LEU A 376 -13.06 -21.11 11.07
N LEU A 377 -13.78 -22.14 10.65
CA LEU A 377 -15.23 -22.18 10.49
C LEU A 377 -15.97 -22.66 11.75
N ALA A 378 -15.31 -22.63 12.91
CA ALA A 378 -15.96 -22.82 14.19
C ALA A 378 -17.05 -21.75 14.38
N LYS A 379 -18.28 -22.19 14.64
CA LYS A 379 -19.43 -21.28 14.72
C LYS A 379 -19.42 -20.45 16.00
N ASP A 380 -18.86 -20.99 17.08
CA ASP A 380 -18.57 -20.25 18.30
C ASP A 380 -17.27 -19.45 18.12
N PRO A 381 -17.29 -18.11 18.22
CA PRO A 381 -16.09 -17.29 18.12
C PRO A 381 -15.02 -17.62 19.18
N SER A 382 -15.40 -18.10 20.36
CA SER A 382 -14.46 -18.43 21.44
C SER A 382 -13.65 -19.70 21.18
N GLU A 383 -14.17 -20.60 20.34
CA GLU A 383 -13.49 -21.83 19.91
C GLU A 383 -12.76 -21.65 18.57
N ARG A 384 -12.99 -20.53 17.88
CA ARG A 384 -12.45 -20.25 16.54
C ARG A 384 -10.95 -19.95 16.61
N LEU A 385 -10.19 -20.60 15.73
CA LEU A 385 -8.76 -20.36 15.61
C LEU A 385 -8.47 -18.90 15.25
N GLY A 386 -7.54 -18.28 15.96
CA GLY A 386 -7.22 -16.86 15.87
C GLY A 386 -7.99 -15.99 16.87
N CYS A 387 -8.85 -16.58 17.70
CA CYS A 387 -9.64 -15.89 18.73
C CYS A 387 -9.32 -16.37 20.16
N GLN A 388 -8.32 -17.23 20.36
CA GLN A 388 -8.06 -17.88 21.66
C GLN A 388 -7.08 -17.11 22.55
N GLY A 389 -6.40 -16.09 22.03
CA GLY A 389 -5.61 -15.12 22.79
C GLY A 389 -4.38 -14.59 22.06
N ASP A 390 -3.79 -15.38 21.16
CA ASP A 390 -2.55 -15.09 20.43
C ASP A 390 -2.78 -14.68 18.96
N GLY A 391 -4.06 -14.63 18.55
CA GLY A 391 -4.47 -14.07 17.26
C GLY A 391 -3.86 -14.80 16.08
N ALA A 392 -3.21 -14.06 15.18
CA ALA A 392 -2.60 -14.64 13.98
C ALA A 392 -1.51 -15.68 14.30
N SER A 393 -0.88 -15.64 15.48
CA SER A 393 0.16 -16.61 15.86
C SER A 393 -0.39 -18.03 15.95
N GLU A 394 -1.63 -18.19 16.44
CA GLU A 394 -2.33 -19.48 16.52
C GLU A 394 -2.52 -20.08 15.12
N VAL A 395 -3.00 -19.26 14.19
CA VAL A 395 -3.24 -19.65 12.80
C VAL A 395 -1.93 -20.05 12.12
N LYS A 396 -0.87 -19.25 12.30
CA LYS A 396 0.47 -19.51 11.74
C LYS A 396 1.12 -20.78 12.29
N ALA A 397 0.74 -21.21 13.50
CA ALA A 397 1.28 -22.42 14.12
C ALA A 397 0.62 -23.71 13.61
N HIS A 398 -0.47 -23.62 12.84
CA HIS A 398 -1.15 -24.80 12.29
C HIS A 398 -0.22 -25.63 11.38
N ALA A 399 -0.33 -26.96 11.47
CA ALA A 399 0.57 -27.91 10.80
C ALA A 399 0.69 -27.70 9.28
N ILE A 400 -0.40 -27.27 8.64
CA ILE A 400 -0.44 -26.97 7.20
C ILE A 400 0.57 -25.90 6.75
N PHE A 401 0.97 -25.00 7.66
CA PHE A 401 1.93 -23.92 7.38
C PHE A 401 3.36 -24.27 7.78
N ARG A 402 3.64 -25.52 8.18
CA ARG A 402 4.97 -25.94 8.66
C ARG A 402 6.10 -25.65 7.66
N SER A 403 5.81 -25.66 6.36
CA SER A 403 6.78 -25.36 5.29
C SER A 403 6.91 -23.86 4.97
N ILE A 404 6.08 -23.00 5.55
CA ILE A 404 6.04 -21.57 5.24
C ILE A 404 6.81 -20.78 6.30
N ASN A 405 7.86 -20.10 5.86
CA ASN A 405 8.53 -19.09 6.68
C ASN A 405 7.80 -17.75 6.55
N PHE A 406 6.99 -17.40 7.55
CA PHE A 406 6.17 -16.19 7.52
C PHE A 406 6.95 -14.86 7.51
N LYS A 407 8.18 -14.76 8.04
CA LYS A 407 8.99 -13.53 7.90
C LYS A 407 9.48 -13.37 6.45
N ARG A 408 9.90 -14.47 5.81
CA ARG A 408 10.27 -14.46 4.38
C ARG A 408 9.07 -14.18 3.48
N LEU A 409 7.90 -14.73 3.84
CA LEU A 409 6.65 -14.40 3.15
C LEU A 409 6.33 -12.90 3.28
N ALA A 410 6.40 -12.37 4.51
CA ALA A 410 6.19 -10.95 4.81
C ALA A 410 7.18 -10.03 4.07
N ALA A 411 8.41 -10.50 3.84
CA ALA A 411 9.43 -9.78 3.07
C ALA A 411 9.34 -9.99 1.54
N GLY A 412 8.35 -10.76 1.05
CA GLY A 412 8.21 -11.07 -0.38
C GLY A 412 9.32 -11.95 -0.96
N MET A 413 9.99 -12.75 -0.12
CA MET A 413 11.13 -13.60 -0.48
C MET A 413 10.76 -15.06 -0.78
N LEU A 414 9.46 -15.40 -0.68
CA LEU A 414 8.96 -16.70 -1.11
C LEU A 414 8.41 -16.57 -2.53
N GLU A 415 8.77 -17.52 -3.38
CA GLU A 415 8.26 -17.59 -4.74
C GLU A 415 6.79 -18.02 -4.72
N ALA A 416 5.94 -17.25 -5.41
CA ALA A 416 4.53 -17.58 -5.51
C ALA A 416 4.34 -18.83 -6.38
N PRO A 417 3.46 -19.78 -5.99
CA PRO A 417 3.22 -21.01 -6.75
C PRO A 417 2.56 -20.76 -8.11
N PHE A 418 2.02 -19.55 -8.32
CA PHE A 418 1.46 -19.11 -9.58
C PHE A 418 1.88 -17.67 -9.88
N ILE A 419 2.48 -17.47 -11.04
CA ILE A 419 2.88 -16.15 -11.55
C ILE A 419 1.92 -15.82 -12.71
N PRO A 420 1.11 -14.75 -12.60
CA PRO A 420 0.27 -14.30 -13.70
C PRO A 420 1.12 -13.94 -14.93
N ASP A 421 0.63 -14.28 -16.13
CA ASP A 421 1.23 -13.87 -17.39
C ASP A 421 1.15 -12.34 -17.52
N PRO A 422 2.28 -11.63 -17.68
CA PRO A 422 2.30 -10.18 -17.80
C PRO A 422 1.59 -9.64 -19.05
N GLN A 423 1.35 -10.47 -20.07
CA GLN A 423 0.62 -10.10 -21.27
C GLN A 423 -0.89 -10.38 -21.15
N ALA A 424 -1.29 -11.16 -20.14
CA ALA A 424 -2.67 -11.52 -19.93
C ALA A 424 -3.40 -10.49 -19.08
N ILE A 425 -4.69 -10.35 -19.38
CA ILE A 425 -5.61 -9.50 -18.65
C ILE A 425 -6.53 -10.40 -17.82
N TYR A 426 -6.41 -10.30 -16.50
CA TYR A 426 -7.19 -11.10 -15.56
C TYR A 426 -8.45 -10.36 -15.07
N CYS A 427 -9.23 -9.84 -16.02
CA CYS A 427 -10.53 -9.24 -15.74
C CYS A 427 -11.51 -9.55 -16.88
N LYS A 428 -12.79 -9.25 -16.66
CA LYS A 428 -13.79 -9.34 -17.74
C LYS A 428 -13.47 -8.34 -18.85
N ASP A 429 -13.89 -8.66 -20.07
CA ASP A 429 -13.84 -7.73 -21.19
C ASP A 429 -14.67 -6.47 -20.89
N VAL A 430 -14.22 -5.32 -21.38
CA VAL A 430 -14.85 -4.02 -21.11
C VAL A 430 -16.33 -4.01 -21.52
N LEU A 431 -16.68 -4.74 -22.58
CA LEU A 431 -18.06 -4.89 -23.07
C LEU A 431 -18.95 -5.71 -22.12
N ASP A 432 -18.36 -6.61 -21.34
CA ASP A 432 -19.05 -7.46 -20.35
C ASP A 432 -19.14 -6.80 -18.97
N ILE A 433 -18.51 -5.64 -18.79
CA ILE A 433 -18.64 -4.82 -17.59
C ILE A 433 -19.96 -4.06 -17.70
N GLU A 434 -20.96 -4.49 -16.94
CA GLU A 434 -22.28 -3.85 -16.92
C GLU A 434 -22.16 -2.33 -16.74
N GLN A 435 -22.78 -1.55 -17.62
CA GLN A 435 -22.81 -0.10 -17.44
C GLN A 435 -23.77 0.30 -16.31
N PHE A 436 -23.44 1.37 -15.61
CA PHE A 436 -24.37 1.95 -14.66
C PHE A 436 -25.42 2.80 -15.36
N SER A 437 -26.68 2.67 -14.94
CA SER A 437 -27.70 3.65 -15.31
C SER A 437 -27.33 5.03 -14.74
N THR A 438 -27.49 6.07 -15.55
CA THR A 438 -27.28 7.46 -15.15
C THR A 438 -28.19 7.83 -13.98
N VAL A 439 -27.63 8.45 -12.95
CA VAL A 439 -28.40 8.91 -11.78
C VAL A 439 -29.15 10.20 -12.13
N LYS A 440 -30.48 10.12 -12.25
CA LYS A 440 -31.39 11.26 -12.46
C LYS A 440 -31.99 11.74 -11.14
N GLY A 441 -32.38 13.03 -11.08
CA GLY A 441 -33.10 13.62 -9.95
C GLY A 441 -32.24 13.87 -8.70
N VAL A 442 -30.92 14.01 -8.86
CA VAL A 442 -30.00 14.33 -7.77
C VAL A 442 -29.14 15.51 -8.19
N GLU A 443 -29.25 16.60 -7.44
CA GLU A 443 -28.42 17.79 -7.57
C GLU A 443 -27.43 17.86 -6.42
N LEU A 444 -26.23 18.34 -6.71
CA LEU A 444 -25.19 18.55 -5.69
C LEU A 444 -25.40 19.93 -5.08
N GLU A 445 -25.30 20.03 -3.77
CA GLU A 445 -25.50 21.25 -2.99
C GLU A 445 -24.18 21.71 -2.36
N PRO A 446 -24.00 23.00 -2.03
CA PRO A 446 -22.75 23.51 -1.44
C PRO A 446 -22.33 22.80 -0.14
N LYS A 447 -23.28 22.24 0.62
CA LYS A 447 -22.98 21.45 1.83
C LYS A 447 -22.16 20.18 1.52
N ASP A 448 -22.31 19.66 0.30
CA ASP A 448 -21.63 18.44 -0.15
C ASP A 448 -20.13 18.70 -0.38
N ASP A 449 -19.72 19.95 -0.68
CA ASP A 449 -18.32 20.34 -0.89
C ASP A 449 -17.46 20.19 0.37
N SER A 450 -18.08 20.35 1.55
CA SER A 450 -17.42 20.10 2.84
C SER A 450 -17.02 18.63 3.02
N PHE A 451 -17.74 17.71 2.37
CA PHE A 451 -17.41 16.29 2.35
C PHE A 451 -16.35 16.00 1.27
N TYR A 452 -16.49 16.58 0.08
CA TYR A 452 -15.53 16.36 -1.01
C TYR A 452 -14.12 16.82 -0.67
N SER A 453 -14.01 18.00 -0.05
CA SER A 453 -12.73 18.53 0.44
C SER A 453 -12.05 17.64 1.48
N LYS A 454 -12.81 16.92 2.32
CA LYS A 454 -12.26 15.96 3.30
C LYS A 454 -11.70 14.70 2.65
N VAL A 455 -12.22 14.30 1.49
CA VAL A 455 -11.74 13.14 0.74
C VAL A 455 -10.54 13.53 -0.13
N SER A 456 -10.58 14.71 -0.76
CA SER A 456 -9.58 15.19 -1.71
C SER A 456 -8.33 15.78 -1.02
N THR A 457 -7.54 14.94 -0.37
CA THR A 457 -6.32 15.37 0.36
C THR A 457 -5.05 15.45 -0.49
N GLY A 458 -5.12 15.14 -1.78
CA GLY A 458 -3.97 15.14 -2.68
C GLY A 458 -3.11 13.89 -2.53
N SER A 459 -1.79 14.05 -2.56
CA SER A 459 -0.81 12.96 -2.45
C SER A 459 -0.74 12.42 -1.02
N VAL A 460 -0.62 11.10 -0.89
CA VAL A 460 -0.35 10.42 0.39
C VAL A 460 1.17 10.27 0.54
N PRO A 461 1.79 10.74 1.65
CA PRO A 461 3.24 10.91 1.72
C PRO A 461 4.08 9.65 1.43
N ILE A 462 3.82 8.54 2.12
CA ILE A 462 4.67 7.34 2.02
C ILE A 462 4.60 6.73 0.62
N PRO A 463 3.41 6.44 0.04
CA PRO A 463 3.33 5.87 -1.31
C PRO A 463 3.84 6.83 -2.39
N TRP A 464 3.65 8.14 -2.24
CA TRP A 464 4.20 9.14 -3.16
C TRP A 464 5.74 9.15 -3.16
N GLN A 465 6.36 9.10 -1.99
CA GLN A 465 7.83 9.03 -1.89
C GLN A 465 8.38 7.73 -2.46
N ASN A 466 7.75 6.59 -2.16
CA ASN A 466 8.10 5.30 -2.79
C ASN A 466 7.99 5.37 -4.31
N GLU A 467 6.94 6.02 -4.86
CA GLU A 467 6.82 6.25 -6.30
C GLU A 467 8.03 6.99 -6.86
N MET A 468 8.44 8.10 -6.23
CA MET A 468 9.62 8.87 -6.68
C MET A 468 10.89 8.03 -6.66
N ILE A 469 11.05 7.14 -5.69
CA ILE A 469 12.22 6.25 -5.57
C ILE A 469 12.17 5.15 -6.63
N GLU A 470 11.06 4.42 -6.73
CA GLU A 470 10.86 3.28 -7.64
C GLU A 470 10.94 3.66 -9.13
N THR A 471 10.61 4.90 -9.45
CA THR A 471 10.70 5.45 -10.82
C THR A 471 12.02 6.17 -11.08
N GLU A 472 12.99 6.05 -10.16
CA GLU A 472 14.31 6.69 -10.21
C GLU A 472 14.28 8.23 -10.22
N CYS A 473 13.10 8.87 -10.19
CA CYS A 473 12.96 10.33 -10.12
C CYS A 473 13.71 10.91 -8.91
N PHE A 474 13.66 10.24 -7.75
CA PHE A 474 14.41 10.68 -6.57
C PHE A 474 15.90 10.73 -6.86
N LYS A 475 16.47 9.69 -7.45
CA LYS A 475 17.91 9.61 -7.73
C LYS A 475 18.35 10.61 -8.80
N GLU A 476 17.56 10.80 -9.84
CA GLU A 476 17.88 11.73 -10.92
C GLU A 476 17.78 13.20 -10.49
N LEU A 477 16.81 13.53 -9.64
CA LEU A 477 16.57 14.91 -9.20
C LEU A 477 17.36 15.26 -7.94
N ASN A 478 17.60 14.30 -7.04
CA ASN A 478 18.31 14.51 -5.78
C ASN A 478 19.84 14.60 -5.98
N ILE A 479 20.28 15.58 -6.76
CA ILE A 479 21.69 15.86 -6.97
C ILE A 479 22.15 16.82 -5.87
N LEU A 480 23.13 16.38 -5.09
CA LEU A 480 23.88 17.18 -4.12
C LEU A 480 25.33 17.20 -4.63
N ASN A 481 25.90 18.38 -4.86
CA ASN A 481 27.24 18.47 -5.45
C ASN A 481 28.27 17.85 -4.49
N LEU A 482 29.13 16.97 -5.00
CA LEU A 482 30.18 16.29 -4.23
C LEU A 482 31.25 17.25 -3.71
N ASP A 483 31.39 18.42 -4.35
CA ASP A 483 32.45 19.39 -4.06
C ASP A 483 32.06 20.41 -2.95
N ALA A 484 31.12 20.05 -2.07
CA ALA A 484 30.61 20.89 -0.97
C ALA A 484 29.97 22.23 -1.41
N THR A 485 29.68 22.41 -2.70
CA THR A 485 28.97 23.59 -3.20
C THR A 485 27.47 23.38 -3.07
N VAL A 486 26.82 24.25 -2.28
CA VAL A 486 25.35 24.23 -2.11
C VAL A 486 24.70 24.36 -3.50
N PRO A 487 23.82 23.42 -3.89
CA PRO A 487 23.08 23.52 -5.14
C PRO A 487 22.36 24.89 -5.27
N PRO A 488 22.26 25.49 -6.47
CA PRO A 488 21.66 26.81 -6.66
C PRO A 488 20.22 26.94 -6.13
N ASP A 489 19.44 25.86 -6.15
CA ASP A 489 18.09 25.78 -5.59
C ASP A 489 18.08 25.84 -4.05
N LEU A 490 19.16 25.40 -3.41
CA LEU A 490 19.37 25.44 -1.97
C LEU A 490 20.06 26.73 -1.49
N ASP A 491 20.55 27.58 -2.41
CA ASP A 491 21.16 28.86 -2.06
C ASP A 491 20.09 29.86 -1.60
N TRP A 492 20.18 30.26 -0.33
CA TRP A 492 19.32 31.25 0.31
C TRP A 492 19.44 32.65 -0.31
N ARG A 493 20.49 32.91 -1.10
CA ARG A 493 20.71 34.20 -1.78
C ARG A 493 19.88 34.38 -3.05
N GLY A 494 19.10 33.37 -3.47
CA GLY A 494 18.17 33.49 -4.59
C GLY A 494 18.85 33.72 -5.95
N GLN A 495 20.06 33.20 -6.15
CA GLN A 495 20.72 33.23 -7.45
C GLN A 495 19.90 32.42 -8.47
N PRO A 496 19.71 32.92 -9.71
CA PRO A 496 18.97 32.18 -10.73
C PRO A 496 19.67 30.84 -11.03
N SER A 497 18.88 29.78 -11.15
CA SER A 497 19.39 28.46 -11.53
C SER A 497 20.07 28.55 -12.92
N PRO A 498 21.25 27.95 -13.13
CA PRO A 498 21.84 27.89 -14.46
C PRO A 498 20.92 27.13 -15.44
N PRO A 499 20.88 27.51 -16.73
CA PRO A 499 20.04 26.84 -17.72
C PRO A 499 20.47 25.37 -17.92
N PRO A 500 19.52 24.47 -18.25
CA PRO A 500 19.72 23.03 -18.15
C PRO A 500 20.75 22.46 -19.15
N LYS A 501 21.48 21.41 -18.71
CA LYS A 501 22.23 20.51 -19.60
C LYS A 501 21.31 19.42 -20.15
N GLN A 502 21.27 19.26 -21.47
CA GLN A 502 20.35 18.37 -22.19
C GLN A 502 20.51 16.90 -21.77
N GLY A 503 19.47 16.31 -21.16
CA GLY A 503 19.42 14.92 -20.67
C GLY A 503 18.60 13.94 -21.52
N LEU A 504 18.64 12.66 -21.12
CA LEU A 504 18.06 11.49 -21.81
C LEU A 504 16.51 11.52 -21.90
N LEU A 505 15.81 12.11 -20.92
CA LEU A 505 14.35 12.20 -20.90
C LEU A 505 13.81 13.01 -22.09
N GLN A 506 14.53 14.03 -22.54
CA GLN A 506 14.18 14.79 -23.74
C GLN A 506 14.42 13.97 -25.03
N ARG A 507 15.30 12.96 -25.02
CA ARG A 507 15.47 12.02 -26.16
C ARG A 507 14.37 10.96 -26.24
N LEU A 508 13.75 10.61 -25.11
CA LEU A 508 12.64 9.65 -25.06
C LEU A 508 11.29 10.31 -25.38
N PHE A 509 11.10 11.60 -25.04
CA PHE A 509 9.81 12.29 -25.19
C PHE A 509 9.83 13.49 -26.15
N GLY A 510 10.99 13.89 -26.70
CA GLY A 510 11.14 15.05 -27.60
C GLY A 510 10.79 14.81 -29.09
N ARG A 511 10.14 13.71 -29.45
CA ARG A 511 9.60 13.49 -30.80
C ARG A 511 8.09 13.64 -30.84
N GLN A 512 7.58 14.79 -30.42
CA GLN A 512 6.25 15.21 -30.85
C GLN A 512 6.11 16.73 -30.69
N ASP A 513 6.74 17.47 -31.59
CA ASP A 513 6.30 18.82 -31.97
C ASP A 513 7.03 19.22 -33.25
N CYS A 514 6.50 18.75 -34.39
CA CYS A 514 6.69 19.38 -35.70
C CYS A 514 5.57 18.87 -36.64
N CYS A 515 4.76 19.81 -37.14
CA CYS A 515 3.63 19.68 -38.08
C CYS A 515 2.34 19.16 -37.43
N GLY A 516 1.21 19.87 -37.32
CA GLY A 516 0.72 21.07 -37.99
C GLY A 516 -0.79 20.85 -38.24
N ASN A 517 -1.64 21.73 -37.70
CA ASN A 517 -3.11 21.84 -37.90
C ASN A 517 -3.91 20.55 -38.12
N CYS A 518 -4.68 20.11 -37.12
CA CYS A 518 -6.01 19.51 -37.34
C CYS A 518 -6.87 19.55 -36.06
N SER A 519 -8.16 19.76 -36.30
CA SER A 519 -9.30 20.04 -35.43
C SER A 519 -9.63 18.99 -34.35
N ASP A 520 -10.33 19.45 -33.31
CA ASP A 520 -11.06 18.66 -32.31
C ASP A 520 -11.79 17.45 -32.92
N SER A 521 -11.40 16.25 -32.53
CA SER A 521 -12.26 15.07 -32.53
C SER A 521 -11.76 14.06 -31.49
N GLU A 522 -12.67 13.65 -30.61
CA GLU A 522 -12.52 12.61 -29.61
C GLU A 522 -12.25 11.24 -30.26
N GLU A 523 -11.05 10.69 -30.11
CA GLU A 523 -10.83 9.24 -30.20
C GLU A 523 -9.77 8.78 -29.18
N GLU A 524 -10.17 7.82 -28.33
CA GLU A 524 -9.30 7.13 -27.36
C GLU A 524 -8.29 6.22 -28.07
N PRO A 525 -6.99 6.27 -27.74
CA PRO A 525 -6.07 5.26 -28.22
C PRO A 525 -6.15 4.00 -27.35
N THR A 526 -6.71 2.94 -27.93
CA THR A 526 -6.55 1.55 -27.51
C THR A 526 -5.14 1.05 -27.87
N ARG A 527 -4.40 0.53 -26.87
CA ARG A 527 -3.15 -0.29 -26.87
C ARG A 527 -2.30 0.20 -25.67
N LEU A 528 -1.86 -0.61 -24.71
CA LEU A 528 -1.80 -2.06 -24.52
C LEU A 528 -2.56 -2.46 -23.24
#